data_AF-A0AA51M0S4-F1
#
_entry.id   AF-A0AA51M0S4-F1
#
_cell.length_a   1.000
_cell.length_b   1.000
_cell.length_c   1.000
_cell.angle_alpha   90.00
_cell.angle_beta   90.00
_cell.angle_gamma   90.00
#
_symmetry.space_group_name_H-M   'P 1'
#
loop_
_entity.id
_entity.type
_entity.pdbx_description
1 polymer ?
#
loop_
_entity_poly.entity_id
_entity_poly.type
_entity_poly.pdbx_seq_one_letter_code
_entity_poly.pdbx_strand_id
1 'polypeptide(L)'
;MPPPEIKFNYLGTIHSPFSGEAAETEDGPNDGDPTLLFVYYGNATVWDYISPRLADQLPDNAEDLEPDELVELIEIESGLVMVVDTDWNGVNYYGFAPTTSEQ
;
A
#
# COMPACT_ATOMS: atom_id res chain seq x y z
N MET A 1 -11.12 -5.21 11.37
CA MET A 1 -10.85 -3.79 11.77
C MET A 1 -9.87 -3.24 10.76
N PRO A 2 -10.16 -2.08 10.13
CA PRO A 2 -9.30 -1.52 9.11
C PRO A 2 -7.92 -1.18 9.67
N PRO A 3 -6.86 -1.27 8.85
CA PRO A 3 -5.52 -0.90 9.28
C PRO A 3 -5.46 0.60 9.64
N PRO A 4 -4.66 1.00 10.65
CA PRO A 4 -4.42 2.41 10.93
C PRO A 4 -3.79 3.13 9.73
N GLU A 5 -4.18 4.40 9.54
CA GLU A 5 -3.60 5.30 8.54
C GLU A 5 -2.65 6.31 9.20
N ILE A 6 -1.48 6.51 8.59
CA ILE A 6 -0.56 7.61 8.92
C ILE A 6 -0.44 8.52 7.70
N LYS A 7 -0.80 9.80 7.89
CA LYS A 7 -0.79 10.82 6.84
C LYS A 7 0.36 11.80 7.05
N PHE A 8 1.18 12.02 6.03
CA PHE A 8 2.32 12.93 6.12
C PHE A 8 2.76 13.44 4.74
N ASN A 9 3.48 14.57 4.73
CA ASN A 9 4.10 15.12 3.54
C ASN A 9 5.56 14.64 3.45
N TYR A 10 5.93 14.05 2.32
CA TYR A 10 7.27 13.53 2.10
C TYR A 10 7.56 13.32 0.62
N LEU A 11 8.75 13.72 0.20
CA LEU A 11 9.21 13.64 -1.20
C LEU A 11 10.28 12.55 -1.42
N GLY A 12 10.66 11.83 -0.37
CA GLY A 12 11.65 10.77 -0.43
C GLY A 12 11.03 9.40 -0.62
N THR A 13 11.89 8.38 -0.70
CA THR A 13 11.49 6.99 -0.84
C THR A 13 10.80 6.48 0.42
N ILE A 14 9.61 5.90 0.24
CA ILE A 14 8.88 5.20 1.28
C ILE A 14 9.50 3.82 1.48
N HIS A 15 9.66 3.44 2.75
CA HIS A 15 10.20 2.13 3.12
C HIS A 15 9.17 1.41 3.98
N SER A 16 9.08 0.10 3.79
CA SER A 16 8.23 -0.75 4.63
C SER A 16 8.73 -0.68 6.08
N PRO A 17 7.82 -0.46 7.06
CA PRO A 17 8.18 -0.48 8.46
C PRO A 17 8.45 -1.90 8.98
N PHE A 18 8.15 -2.94 8.19
CA PHE A 18 8.28 -4.33 8.58
C PHE A 18 9.52 -5.00 8.00
N SER A 19 9.84 -4.76 6.72
CA SER A 19 11.02 -5.33 6.05
C SER A 19 12.22 -4.36 6.06
N GLY A 20 11.96 -3.04 6.10
CA GLY A 20 12.97 -2.01 5.87
C GLY A 20 13.31 -1.77 4.40
N GLU A 21 12.73 -2.54 3.48
CA GLU A 21 12.92 -2.40 2.03
C GLU A 21 12.15 -1.19 1.50
N ALA A 22 12.63 -0.62 0.39
CA ALA A 22 11.91 0.43 -0.32
C ALA A 22 10.59 -0.11 -0.91
N ALA A 23 9.52 0.69 -0.86
CA ALA A 23 8.23 0.34 -1.45
C ALA A 23 8.26 0.36 -2.99
N GLU A 24 9.23 1.06 -3.56
CA GLU A 24 9.43 1.25 -4.99
C GLU A 24 10.89 1.01 -5.35
N THR A 25 11.09 0.50 -6.56
CA THR A 25 12.37 0.26 -7.23
C THR A 25 12.46 1.15 -8.48
N GLU A 26 13.55 1.05 -9.24
CA GLU A 26 13.68 1.77 -10.52
C GLU A 26 12.62 1.35 -11.55
N ASP A 27 12.05 0.15 -11.42
CA ASP A 27 11.11 -0.44 -12.36
C ASP A 27 9.64 -0.34 -11.90
N GLY A 28 9.36 0.27 -10.74
CA GLY A 28 8.03 0.37 -10.15
C GLY A 28 7.95 -0.23 -8.74
N PRO A 29 6.76 -0.64 -8.26
CA PRO A 29 6.54 -1.13 -6.91
C PRO A 29 7.44 -2.34 -6.63
N ASN A 30 7.95 -2.42 -5.41
CA ASN A 30 8.78 -3.54 -4.99
C ASN A 30 7.93 -4.77 -4.69
N ASP A 31 7.41 -5.40 -5.74
CA ASP A 31 6.58 -6.61 -5.67
C ASP A 31 7.31 -7.84 -5.08
N GLY A 32 8.64 -7.77 -4.98
CA GLY A 32 9.48 -8.72 -4.26
C GLY A 32 9.45 -8.56 -2.73
N ASP A 33 8.99 -7.43 -2.19
CA ASP A 33 8.80 -7.26 -0.74
C ASP A 33 7.47 -7.90 -0.30
N PRO A 34 7.49 -9.02 0.44
CA PRO A 34 6.26 -9.71 0.85
C PRO A 34 5.46 -8.95 1.92
N THR A 35 6.00 -7.84 2.43
CA THR A 35 5.30 -6.95 3.37
C THR A 35 4.53 -5.84 2.68
N LEU A 36 4.78 -5.58 1.39
CA LEU A 36 4.05 -4.60 0.58
C LEU A 36 2.73 -5.23 0.11
N LEU A 37 1.62 -4.57 0.42
CA LEU A 37 0.28 -5.04 0.09
C LEU A 37 -0.28 -4.38 -1.16
N PHE A 38 -0.07 -3.08 -1.33
CA PHE A 38 -0.53 -2.31 -2.47
C PHE A 38 0.22 -0.99 -2.60
N VAL A 39 0.19 -0.43 -3.82
CA VAL A 39 0.64 0.93 -4.14
C VAL A 39 -0.41 1.60 -5.02
N TYR A 40 -0.83 2.80 -4.63
CA TYR A 40 -1.71 3.66 -5.42
C TYR A 40 -1.05 5.01 -5.65
N TYR A 41 -1.04 5.48 -6.89
CA TYR A 41 -0.52 6.80 -7.25
C TYR A 41 -1.65 7.79 -7.49
N GLY A 42 -1.71 8.83 -6.64
CA GLY A 42 -2.76 9.84 -6.71
C GLY A 42 -2.73 10.69 -7.97
N ASN A 43 -1.56 10.97 -8.54
CA ASN A 43 -1.47 11.74 -9.81
C ASN A 43 -2.02 10.98 -11.02
N ALA A 44 -1.86 9.67 -11.04
CA ALA A 44 -2.23 8.78 -12.15
C ALA A 44 -3.58 8.13 -11.90
N THR A 45 -4.15 8.28 -10.70
CA THR A 45 -5.42 7.71 -10.27
C THR A 45 -5.48 6.21 -10.52
N VAL A 46 -4.38 5.50 -10.24
CA VAL A 46 -4.20 4.09 -10.61
C VAL A 46 -3.59 3.29 -9.47
N TRP A 47 -4.07 2.06 -9.33
CA TRP A 47 -3.41 1.02 -8.55
C TRP A 47 -2.24 0.47 -9.36
N ASP A 48 -1.03 0.76 -8.93
CA ASP A 48 0.18 0.29 -9.60
C ASP A 48 0.56 -1.12 -9.13
N TYR A 49 0.15 -1.47 -7.91
CA TYR A 49 0.33 -2.81 -7.37
C TYR A 49 -0.77 -3.17 -6.37
N ILE A 50 -1.26 -4.40 -6.46
CA ILE A 50 -2.04 -5.08 -5.42
C ILE A 50 -1.43 -6.47 -5.28
N SER A 51 -0.93 -6.79 -4.09
CA SER A 51 -0.30 -8.08 -3.80
C SER A 51 -1.29 -9.23 -3.96
N PRO A 52 -0.87 -10.41 -4.42
CA PRO A 52 -1.74 -11.59 -4.50
C PRO A 52 -2.39 -11.94 -3.15
N ARG A 53 -1.66 -11.76 -2.04
CA ARG A 53 -2.15 -11.97 -0.67
C ARG A 53 -3.39 -11.13 -0.35
N LEU A 54 -3.41 -9.90 -0.85
CA LEU A 54 -4.54 -9.00 -0.68
C LEU A 54 -5.61 -9.23 -1.74
N ALA A 55 -5.22 -9.46 -3.00
CA ALA A 55 -6.14 -9.68 -4.12
C ALA A 55 -7.13 -10.84 -3.84
N ASP A 56 -6.67 -11.93 -3.22
CA ASP A 56 -7.52 -13.07 -2.85
C ASP A 56 -8.65 -12.73 -1.86
N GLN A 57 -8.57 -11.59 -1.17
CA GLN A 57 -9.53 -11.12 -0.18
C GLN A 57 -10.43 -10.00 -0.70
N LEU A 58 -10.13 -9.46 -1.88
CA LEU A 58 -10.84 -8.34 -2.46
C LEU A 58 -11.85 -8.80 -3.53
N PRO A 59 -12.89 -7.99 -3.81
CA PRO A 59 -13.79 -8.28 -4.92
C PRO A 59 -13.07 -8.14 -6.27
N ASP A 60 -13.60 -8.78 -7.31
CA ASP A 60 -13.01 -8.78 -8.67
C ASP A 60 -12.81 -7.37 -9.27
N ASN A 61 -13.50 -6.36 -8.75
CA ASN A 61 -13.43 -4.97 -9.18
C ASN A 61 -12.60 -4.08 -8.23
N ALA A 62 -11.68 -4.67 -7.46
CA ALA A 62 -10.84 -3.94 -6.51
C ALA A 62 -10.06 -2.77 -7.13
N GLU A 63 -9.62 -2.92 -8.38
CA GLU A 63 -8.88 -1.88 -9.11
C GLU A 63 -9.74 -0.67 -9.49
N ASP A 64 -11.07 -0.80 -9.45
CA ASP A 64 -12.00 0.32 -9.68
C ASP A 64 -12.30 1.12 -8.40
N LEU A 65 -11.87 0.63 -7.23
CA LEU A 65 -12.14 1.26 -5.95
C LEU A 65 -11.21 2.46 -5.70
N GLU A 66 -11.73 3.47 -5.03
CA GLU A 66 -10.89 4.53 -4.47
C GLU A 66 -10.06 3.97 -3.28
N PRO A 67 -8.89 4.55 -2.98
CA PRO A 67 -8.05 4.06 -1.88
C PRO A 67 -8.76 3.98 -0.54
N ASP A 68 -9.58 4.98 -0.21
CA ASP A 68 -10.33 5.01 1.04
C ASP A 68 -11.36 3.88 1.10
N GLU A 69 -12.03 3.55 -0.02
CA GLU A 69 -12.95 2.42 -0.11
C GLU A 69 -12.23 1.08 0.06
N LEU A 70 -11.07 0.93 -0.57
CA LEU A 70 -10.26 -0.29 -0.46
C LEU A 70 -9.74 -0.48 0.96
N VAL A 71 -9.29 0.59 1.64
CA VAL A 71 -8.82 0.54 3.04
C VAL A 71 -9.92 0.12 4.00
N GLU A 72 -11.17 0.53 3.77
CA GLU A 72 -12.32 0.10 4.59
C GLU A 72 -12.64 -1.39 4.44
N LEU A 73 -12.33 -2.00 3.29
CA LEU A 73 -12.58 -3.42 3.01
C LEU A 73 -11.47 -4.32 3.55
N ILE A 74 -10.26 -3.82 3.75
CA ILE A 74 -9.13 -4.62 4.19
C ILE A 74 -9.26 -5.03 5.65
N GLU A 75 -9.22 -6.33 5.91
CA GLU A 75 -9.09 -6.91 7.26
C GLU A 75 -7.74 -7.61 7.45
N ILE A 76 -6.65 -6.84 7.44
CA ILE A 76 -5.30 -7.37 7.67
C ILE A 76 -4.82 -7.04 9.09
N GLU A 77 -4.61 -8.09 9.89
CA GLU A 77 -4.04 -7.96 11.23
C GLU A 77 -2.65 -7.33 11.17
N SER A 78 -2.41 -6.34 12.03
CA SER A 78 -1.15 -5.59 12.13
C SER A 78 -0.72 -4.87 10.84
N GLY A 79 -1.67 -4.62 9.92
CA GLY A 79 -1.41 -3.79 8.74
C GLY A 79 -1.25 -2.31 9.09
N LEU A 80 -0.68 -1.55 8.17
CA LEU A 80 -0.53 -0.10 8.22
C LEU A 80 -0.72 0.48 6.82
N VAL A 81 -1.42 1.61 6.74
CA VAL A 81 -1.52 2.39 5.49
C VAL A 81 -0.76 3.71 5.68
N MET A 82 0.14 4.00 4.75
CA MET A 82 0.82 5.29 4.67
C MET A 82 0.20 6.11 3.55
N VAL A 83 -0.32 7.28 3.91
CA VAL A 83 -0.91 8.25 2.98
C VAL A 83 0.08 9.40 2.83
N VAL A 84 0.73 9.47 1.68
CA VAL A 84 1.91 10.29 1.44
C VAL A 84 1.56 11.41 0.47
N ASP A 85 1.50 12.63 0.99
CA ASP A 85 1.36 13.83 0.17
C ASP A 85 2.72 14.16 -0.46
N THR A 86 2.78 14.04 -1.79
CA THR A 86 3.97 14.32 -2.60
C THR A 86 3.92 15.70 -3.26
N ASP A 87 3.15 16.62 -2.66
CA ASP A 87 2.84 17.96 -3.14
C ASP A 87 2.18 17.94 -4.53
N TRP A 88 2.97 18.19 -5.56
CA TRP A 88 2.50 18.38 -6.94
C TRP A 88 2.14 17.06 -7.62
N ASN A 89 2.63 15.94 -7.10
CA ASN A 89 2.39 14.59 -7.63
C ASN A 89 1.20 13.89 -6.93
N GLY A 90 0.42 14.64 -6.15
CA GLY A 90 -0.78 14.11 -5.50
C GLY A 90 -0.48 13.28 -4.26
N VAL A 91 -1.48 12.53 -3.82
CA VAL A 91 -1.43 11.73 -2.60
C VAL A 91 -1.30 10.26 -2.96
N ASN A 92 -0.19 9.65 -2.58
CA ASN A 92 0.06 8.22 -2.79
C ASN A 92 -0.36 7.42 -1.56
N TYR A 93 -0.80 6.19 -1.78
CA TYR A 93 -1.17 5.28 -0.70
C TYR A 93 -0.30 4.03 -0.79
N TYR A 94 0.28 3.64 0.34
CA TYR A 94 1.09 2.44 0.47
C TYR A 94 0.53 1.58 1.60
N GLY A 95 0.11 0.36 1.26
CA GLY A 95 -0.35 -0.63 2.23
C GLY A 95 0.79 -1.55 2.63
N PHE A 96 1.00 -1.75 3.92
CA PHE A 96 1.99 -2.68 4.44
C PHE A 96 1.36 -3.61 5.48
N ALA A 97 1.87 -4.83 5.59
CA ALA A 97 1.61 -5.70 6.72
C ALA A 97 2.79 -6.65 6.93
N PRO A 98 3.02 -7.11 8.17
CA PRO A 98 4.04 -8.12 8.41
C PRO A 98 3.69 -9.40 7.63
N THR A 99 4.71 -10.08 7.14
CA THR A 99 4.55 -11.48 6.76
C THR A 99 4.23 -12.27 8.01
N THR A 100 3.24 -13.16 7.95
CA THR A 100 3.06 -14.19 8.98
C THR A 100 4.26 -15.12 8.94
N SER A 101 5.38 -14.69 9.52
CA SER A 101 6.42 -15.59 9.98
C SER A 101 5.83 -16.23 11.22
N GLU A 102 5.44 -17.49 11.11
CA GLU A 102 5.16 -18.34 12.27
C GLU A 102 6.26 -18.10 13.31
N GLN A 103 5.86 -17.67 14.52
CA GLN A 103 6.69 -17.82 15.72
C GLN A 103 6.40 -19.19 16.34
#